data_AF-A0A943MUW6-F1
#
_entry.id   AF-A0A943MUW6-F1
#
_cell.length_a   1.000
_cell.length_b   1.000
_cell.length_c   1.000
_cell.angle_alpha   90.00
_cell.angle_beta   90.00
_cell.angle_gamma   90.00
#
_symmetry.space_group_name_H-M   'P 1'
#
loop_
_entity.id
_entity.type
_entity.pdbx_description
1 polymer ?
#
loop_
_entity_poly.entity_id
_entity_poly.type
_entity_poly.pdbx_seq_one_letter_code
_entity_poly.pdbx_strand_id
1 'polypeptide(L)'
;EEHPEAYQVRVDFRNQETGVLLDQSYSKTYSGLTKGVHNFTPVGEAQNDTEVLHYVTAPEGYEYDPAGQSAKFVTIPAAKGPEVIEFTVKEVGGEEPEPEEKEVVIQWWCVDPSHEYNYNPDNPAAHKNDHEAGSANYTVTLKEGETKTISTADVGQPGGRYYIDPDPQSVSVTLKDGVLLDTETQEPIADVRFTVKVRRDADYLLGGDGSSLHPFMVSNRSELSRIEDHMSSHFRLVKDIDLSGSNWMPIHTTVSTGGVSTGFSGEIDGQDHTIKNMNVMLDSRTAGAGLVAYNRGGTIKNLKLTNAYVQAGAIIGTIAGQNTGLIENCSVDTYIFATSIANTNFGQGVFAGGIVGINGGTIRGCTADGELYANYSGYTGDIAGCNVGTIV
;
A
#
# COMPACT_ATOMS: atom_id res chain seq x y z
N GLU A 1 -6.58 -38.30 -62.04
CA GLU A 1 -8.05 -38.40 -61.85
C GLU A 1 -8.61 -37.00 -61.71
N GLU A 2 -9.79 -36.74 -62.26
CA GLU A 2 -10.54 -35.55 -61.88
C GLU A 2 -11.03 -35.74 -60.45
N HIS A 3 -10.65 -34.83 -59.56
CA HIS A 3 -11.06 -34.75 -58.16
C HIS A 3 -12.32 -33.88 -58.06
N PRO A 4 -13.55 -34.44 -58.09
CA PRO A 4 -14.77 -33.65 -58.16
C PRO A 4 -14.95 -32.72 -56.93
N GLU A 5 -14.32 -33.08 -55.81
CA GLU A 5 -14.23 -32.29 -54.60
C GLU A 5 -13.45 -30.97 -54.78
N ALA A 6 -12.53 -30.90 -55.76
CA ALA A 6 -11.77 -29.68 -56.04
C ALA A 6 -12.58 -28.62 -56.82
N TYR A 7 -13.85 -28.91 -57.16
CA TYR A 7 -14.78 -28.04 -57.88
C TYR A 7 -15.85 -27.46 -56.94
N GLN A 8 -15.41 -27.11 -55.73
CA GLN A 8 -16.26 -26.56 -54.69
C GLN A 8 -15.60 -25.34 -54.04
N VAL A 9 -16.42 -24.37 -53.63
CA VAL A 9 -16.01 -23.23 -52.81
C VAL A 9 -17.00 -23.07 -51.66
N ARG A 10 -16.49 -22.97 -50.43
CA ARG A 10 -17.29 -22.61 -49.26
C ARG A 10 -17.08 -21.14 -48.92
N VAL A 11 -18.18 -20.43 -48.67
CA VAL A 11 -18.20 -19.05 -48.24
C VAL A 11 -18.59 -19.01 -46.78
N ASP A 12 -17.68 -18.57 -45.92
CA ASP A 12 -17.87 -18.39 -44.49
C ASP A 12 -18.02 -16.89 -44.16
N PHE A 13 -18.61 -16.58 -43.01
CA PHE A 13 -18.89 -15.20 -42.58
C PHE A 13 -18.27 -14.93 -41.21
N ARG A 14 -17.75 -13.72 -41.02
CA ARG A 14 -17.14 -13.27 -39.76
C ARG A 14 -17.86 -12.03 -39.25
N ASN A 15 -18.21 -12.02 -37.97
CA ASN A 15 -18.78 -10.84 -37.33
C ASN A 15 -17.70 -9.75 -37.24
N GLN A 16 -17.98 -8.55 -37.74
CA GLN A 16 -17.02 -7.45 -37.77
C GLN A 16 -16.61 -6.97 -36.37
N GLU A 17 -17.57 -6.89 -35.45
CA GLU A 17 -17.37 -6.31 -34.12
C GLU A 17 -16.58 -7.26 -33.22
N THR A 18 -16.93 -8.54 -33.23
CA THR A 18 -16.28 -9.55 -32.37
C THR A 18 -15.07 -10.22 -33.02
N GLY A 19 -14.96 -10.14 -34.36
CA GLY A 19 -13.96 -10.87 -35.14
C GLY A 19 -14.15 -12.38 -35.18
N VAL A 20 -15.23 -12.92 -34.61
CA VAL A 20 -15.50 -14.36 -34.51
C VAL A 20 -16.17 -14.87 -35.80
N LEU A 21 -15.77 -16.07 -36.25
CA LEU A 21 -16.44 -16.78 -37.36
C LEU A 21 -17.86 -17.16 -36.94
N LEU A 22 -18.84 -16.85 -37.79
CA LEU A 22 -20.20 -17.32 -37.60
C LEU A 22 -20.25 -18.84 -37.71
N ASP A 23 -21.28 -19.43 -37.10
CA ASP A 23 -21.50 -20.88 -37.15
C ASP A 23 -21.61 -21.38 -38.61
N GLN A 24 -21.12 -22.60 -38.87
CA GLN A 24 -21.08 -23.18 -40.21
C GLN A 24 -22.47 -23.34 -40.85
N SER A 25 -23.56 -23.31 -40.07
CA SER A 25 -24.93 -23.27 -40.59
C SER A 25 -25.22 -22.03 -41.44
N TYR A 26 -24.47 -20.94 -41.27
CA TYR A 26 -24.56 -19.74 -42.09
C TYR A 26 -23.71 -19.79 -43.36
N SER A 27 -22.79 -20.76 -43.47
CA SER A 27 -21.91 -20.90 -44.63
C SER A 27 -22.66 -21.33 -45.89
N LYS A 28 -22.22 -20.85 -47.05
CA LYS A 28 -22.75 -21.25 -48.36
C LYS A 28 -21.73 -22.09 -49.12
N THR A 29 -22.16 -23.23 -49.66
CA THR A 29 -21.29 -24.10 -50.46
C THR A 29 -21.72 -24.10 -51.92
N TYR A 30 -20.82 -23.68 -52.80
CA TYR A 30 -20.98 -23.71 -54.24
C TYR A 30 -20.28 -24.96 -54.78
N SER A 31 -21.01 -25.84 -55.46
CA SER A 31 -20.52 -27.14 -55.93
C SER A 31 -20.73 -27.34 -57.43
N GLY A 32 -19.96 -28.24 -58.04
CA GLY A 32 -20.10 -28.55 -59.46
C GLY A 32 -19.65 -27.41 -60.37
N LEU A 33 -18.71 -26.60 -59.89
CA LEU A 33 -18.16 -25.46 -60.63
C LEU A 33 -17.37 -25.93 -61.86
N THR A 34 -17.30 -25.10 -62.89
CA THR A 34 -16.52 -25.39 -64.09
C THR A 34 -15.03 -25.08 -63.87
N LYS A 35 -14.16 -25.55 -64.77
CA LYS A 35 -12.72 -25.19 -64.71
C LYS A 35 -12.57 -23.74 -65.14
N GLY A 36 -11.98 -22.90 -64.29
CA GLY A 36 -11.78 -21.48 -64.59
C GLY A 36 -11.79 -20.59 -63.35
N VAL A 37 -11.77 -19.28 -63.58
CA VAL A 37 -11.86 -18.28 -62.51
C VAL A 37 -13.33 -17.97 -62.24
N HIS A 38 -13.76 -18.18 -61.00
CA HIS A 38 -15.08 -17.82 -60.50
C HIS A 38 -14.98 -16.57 -59.63
N ASN A 39 -16.00 -15.71 -59.72
CA ASN A 39 -16.08 -14.47 -58.98
C ASN A 39 -17.28 -14.50 -58.01
N PHE A 40 -17.01 -14.29 -56.72
CA PHE A 40 -17.99 -14.29 -55.63
C PHE A 40 -18.21 -12.85 -55.17
N THR A 41 -19.36 -12.27 -55.51
CA THR A 41 -19.67 -10.86 -55.28
C THR A 41 -20.71 -10.72 -54.16
N PRO A 42 -20.42 -10.00 -53.07
CA PRO A 42 -21.40 -9.75 -52.02
C PRO A 42 -22.49 -8.78 -52.51
N VAL A 43 -23.75 -9.12 -52.26
CA VAL A 43 -24.93 -8.34 -52.69
C VAL A 43 -25.97 -8.24 -51.59
N GLY A 44 -26.73 -7.13 -51.57
CA GLY A 44 -27.79 -6.91 -50.58
C GLY A 44 -29.06 -7.73 -50.83
N GLU A 45 -29.32 -8.11 -52.08
CA GLU A 45 -30.49 -8.91 -52.48
C GLU A 45 -30.07 -10.06 -53.39
N ALA A 46 -30.82 -11.16 -53.35
CA ALA A 46 -30.52 -12.35 -54.14
C ALA A 46 -30.57 -12.06 -55.65
N GLN A 47 -29.55 -12.50 -56.38
CA GLN A 47 -29.43 -12.39 -57.82
C GLN A 47 -29.17 -13.77 -58.42
N ASN A 48 -29.48 -13.94 -59.71
CA ASN A 48 -29.22 -15.22 -60.39
C ASN A 48 -27.74 -15.36 -60.71
N ASP A 49 -27.16 -16.48 -60.29
CA ASP A 49 -25.80 -16.85 -60.66
C ASP A 49 -25.69 -17.12 -62.16
N THR A 50 -24.48 -16.94 -62.67
CA THR A 50 -24.08 -17.38 -64.02
C THR A 50 -23.04 -18.49 -63.89
N GLU A 51 -22.52 -18.97 -65.01
CA GLU A 51 -21.49 -20.02 -65.00
C GLU A 51 -20.24 -19.64 -64.19
N VAL A 52 -19.87 -18.36 -64.16
CA VAL A 52 -18.62 -17.87 -63.51
C VAL A 52 -18.81 -16.72 -62.52
N LEU A 53 -20.03 -16.18 -62.37
CA LEU A 53 -20.37 -15.12 -61.40
C LEU A 53 -21.36 -15.66 -60.38
N HIS A 54 -21.00 -15.57 -59.10
CA HIS A 54 -21.79 -16.02 -57.96
C HIS A 54 -22.11 -14.84 -57.05
N TYR A 55 -23.39 -14.63 -56.77
CA TYR A 55 -23.86 -13.52 -55.94
C TYR A 55 -24.15 -14.01 -54.51
N VAL A 56 -23.39 -13.51 -53.56
CA VAL A 56 -23.45 -13.95 -52.17
C VAL A 56 -24.28 -12.95 -51.39
N THR A 57 -25.50 -13.32 -50.98
CA THR A 57 -26.24 -12.53 -49.98
C THR A 57 -25.67 -12.76 -48.58
N ALA A 58 -25.73 -11.73 -47.74
CA ALA A 58 -25.46 -11.89 -46.31
C ALA A 58 -26.43 -12.91 -45.68
N PRO A 59 -26.04 -13.57 -44.57
CA PRO A 59 -26.93 -14.45 -43.83
C PRO A 59 -28.14 -13.69 -43.26
N GLU A 60 -29.24 -14.40 -43.01
CA GLU A 60 -30.42 -13.81 -42.36
C GLU A 60 -30.05 -13.23 -40.99
N GLY A 61 -30.50 -12.00 -40.71
CA GLY A 61 -30.12 -11.25 -39.51
C GLY A 61 -28.81 -10.45 -39.64
N TYR A 62 -28.14 -10.48 -40.79
CA TYR A 62 -26.86 -9.80 -40.99
C TYR A 62 -26.83 -8.96 -42.28
N GLU A 63 -26.01 -7.90 -42.28
CA GLU A 63 -25.69 -7.08 -43.46
C GLU A 63 -24.17 -6.99 -43.65
N TYR A 64 -23.73 -6.75 -44.89
CA TYR A 64 -22.31 -6.59 -45.19
C TYR A 64 -21.75 -5.30 -44.61
N ASP A 65 -20.56 -5.38 -44.00
CA ASP A 65 -19.80 -4.23 -43.54
C ASP A 65 -18.32 -4.33 -44.02
N PRO A 66 -17.83 -3.34 -44.78
CA PRO A 66 -18.55 -2.19 -45.35
C PRO A 66 -19.56 -2.60 -46.43
N ALA A 67 -20.64 -1.82 -46.56
CA ALA A 67 -21.56 -1.95 -47.67
C ALA A 67 -20.80 -1.83 -49.00
N GLY A 68 -20.86 -2.87 -49.85
CA GLY A 68 -20.09 -2.94 -51.10
C GLY A 68 -18.70 -3.54 -50.96
N GLN A 69 -18.49 -4.46 -50.01
CA GLN A 69 -17.29 -5.27 -49.88
C GLN A 69 -16.85 -5.84 -51.25
N SER A 70 -15.54 -5.88 -51.51
CA SER A 70 -15.01 -6.30 -52.80
C SER A 70 -15.25 -7.79 -53.05
N ALA A 71 -15.49 -8.13 -54.32
CA ALA A 71 -15.67 -9.50 -54.75
C ALA A 71 -14.37 -10.33 -54.59
N LYS A 72 -14.52 -11.63 -54.39
CA LYS A 72 -13.41 -12.58 -54.23
C LYS A 72 -13.33 -13.52 -55.42
N PHE A 73 -12.12 -13.76 -55.90
CA PHE A 73 -11.87 -14.60 -57.08
C PHE A 73 -11.23 -15.93 -56.66
N VAL A 74 -11.78 -17.03 -57.16
CA VAL A 74 -11.24 -18.38 -56.91
C VAL A 74 -11.02 -19.08 -58.24
N THR A 75 -9.84 -19.69 -58.43
CA THR A 75 -9.52 -20.47 -59.63
C THR A 75 -9.78 -21.95 -59.37
N ILE A 76 -10.62 -22.58 -60.19
CA ILE A 76 -11.03 -23.97 -60.09
C ILE A 76 -10.37 -24.82 -61.20
N PRO A 77 -9.82 -26.01 -60.89
CA PRO A 77 -9.69 -26.59 -59.55
C PRO A 77 -8.63 -25.85 -58.72
N ALA A 78 -8.92 -25.61 -57.44
CA ALA A 78 -7.94 -25.00 -56.55
C ALA A 78 -6.81 -26.00 -56.22
N ALA A 79 -5.60 -25.47 -56.02
CA ALA A 79 -4.38 -26.28 -55.91
C ALA A 79 -4.37 -27.26 -54.71
N LYS A 80 -5.30 -27.10 -53.75
CA LYS A 80 -5.35 -27.87 -52.49
C LYS A 80 -6.76 -28.39 -52.14
N GLY A 81 -7.63 -28.65 -53.12
CA GLY A 81 -9.00 -29.12 -52.88
C GLY A 81 -10.02 -27.99 -52.80
N PRO A 82 -11.17 -28.14 -52.11
CA PRO A 82 -12.16 -27.06 -51.96
C PRO A 82 -11.53 -25.80 -51.34
N GLU A 83 -11.81 -24.64 -51.92
CA GLU A 83 -11.35 -23.36 -51.36
C GLU A 83 -12.38 -22.81 -50.36
N VAL A 84 -11.91 -22.15 -49.29
CA VAL A 84 -12.77 -21.44 -48.35
C VAL A 84 -12.47 -19.95 -48.43
N ILE A 85 -13.50 -19.13 -48.64
CA ILE A 85 -13.41 -17.67 -48.66
C ILE A 85 -14.30 -17.05 -47.59
N GLU A 86 -13.87 -15.95 -46.98
CA GLU A 86 -14.60 -15.29 -45.89
C GLU A 86 -15.13 -13.91 -46.30
N PHE A 87 -16.34 -13.53 -45.89
CA PHE A 87 -16.82 -12.15 -45.93
C PHE A 87 -17.11 -11.62 -44.52
N THR A 88 -17.13 -10.29 -44.37
CA THR A 88 -17.37 -9.64 -43.08
C THR A 88 -18.79 -9.09 -43.04
N VAL A 89 -19.51 -9.36 -41.95
CA VAL A 89 -20.89 -8.93 -41.75
C VAL A 89 -21.10 -8.37 -40.35
N LYS A 90 -22.14 -7.57 -40.18
CA LYS A 90 -22.63 -7.09 -38.87
C LYS A 90 -24.12 -7.41 -38.73
N GLU A 91 -24.58 -7.53 -37.49
CA GLU A 91 -25.96 -7.93 -37.19
C GLU A 91 -26.95 -6.77 -37.48
N VAL A 92 -28.06 -7.07 -38.14
CA VAL A 92 -29.09 -6.08 -38.49
C VAL A 92 -30.04 -5.94 -37.30
N GLY A 93 -29.89 -4.84 -36.55
CA GLY A 93 -30.78 -4.50 -35.44
C GLY A 93 -30.36 -5.01 -34.07
N GLY A 94 -29.09 -5.39 -33.89
CA GLY A 94 -28.53 -5.55 -32.53
C GLY A 94 -28.66 -4.23 -31.77
N GLU A 95 -29.32 -4.26 -30.62
CA GLU A 95 -29.30 -3.11 -29.70
C GLU A 95 -27.84 -2.85 -29.32
N GLU A 96 -27.39 -1.60 -29.42
CA GLU A 96 -26.11 -1.25 -28.80
C GLU A 96 -26.18 -1.67 -27.33
N PRO A 97 -25.18 -2.39 -26.79
CA PRO A 97 -25.21 -2.79 -25.40
C PRO A 97 -25.42 -1.54 -24.54
N GLU A 98 -26.50 -1.55 -23.76
CA GLU A 98 -26.82 -0.47 -22.84
C GLU A 98 -25.70 -0.38 -21.80
N PRO A 99 -25.28 0.83 -21.41
CA PRO A 99 -24.24 0.99 -20.42
C PRO A 99 -24.69 0.41 -19.07
N GLU A 100 -23.84 -0.42 -18.46
CA GLU A 100 -24.06 -0.97 -17.13
C GLU A 100 -23.35 -0.13 -16.07
N GLU A 101 -23.99 0.04 -14.91
CA GLU A 101 -23.37 0.61 -13.72
C GLU A 101 -22.76 -0.52 -12.86
N LYS A 102 -21.47 -0.42 -12.57
CA LYS A 102 -20.76 -1.29 -11.63
C LYS A 102 -20.20 -0.47 -10.49
N GLU A 103 -20.39 -0.94 -9.27
CA GLU A 103 -19.71 -0.39 -8.09
C GLU A 103 -18.35 -1.06 -7.93
N VAL A 104 -17.34 -0.23 -7.70
CA VAL A 104 -15.97 -0.64 -7.38
C VAL A 104 -15.57 0.03 -6.07
N VAL A 105 -14.90 -0.71 -5.19
CA VAL A 105 -14.36 -0.13 -3.96
C VAL A 105 -12.97 0.44 -4.26
N ILE A 106 -12.81 1.74 -4.10
CA ILE A 106 -11.50 2.39 -4.17
C ILE A 106 -10.89 2.37 -2.78
N GLN A 107 -9.68 1.84 -2.67
CA GLN A 107 -8.91 1.80 -1.43
C GLN A 107 -7.67 2.67 -1.56
N TRP A 108 -7.47 3.55 -0.59
CA TRP A 108 -6.22 4.27 -0.44
C TRP A 108 -5.33 3.55 0.56
N TRP A 109 -4.08 3.31 0.17
CA TRP A 109 -3.11 2.58 0.98
C TRP A 109 -1.93 3.48 1.32
N CYS A 110 -1.67 3.65 2.61
CA CYS A 110 -0.49 4.38 3.07
C CYS A 110 0.73 3.47 2.96
N VAL A 111 1.75 3.94 2.24
CA VAL A 111 3.06 3.28 2.15
C VAL A 111 4.05 3.99 3.05
N ASP A 112 4.84 3.22 3.80
CA ASP A 112 5.80 3.74 4.77
C ASP A 112 6.90 4.59 4.08
N PRO A 113 7.01 5.90 4.36
CA PRO A 113 7.99 6.78 3.72
C PRO A 113 9.43 6.58 4.23
N SER A 114 9.65 5.77 5.28
CA SER A 114 10.98 5.50 5.84
C SER A 114 11.83 4.54 5.01
N HIS A 115 11.24 3.94 3.97
CA HIS A 115 11.93 3.04 3.06
C HIS A 115 11.72 3.51 1.62
N GLU A 116 12.82 3.71 0.88
CA GLU A 116 12.78 3.82 -0.57
C GLU A 116 12.34 2.47 -1.14
N TYR A 117 11.05 2.31 -1.44
CA TYR A 117 10.55 1.11 -2.13
C TYR A 117 10.13 1.45 -3.56
N ASN A 118 10.61 0.63 -4.50
CA ASN A 118 9.95 0.44 -5.79
C ASN A 118 8.64 -0.32 -5.51
N TYR A 119 7.58 0.41 -5.16
CA TYR A 119 6.24 -0.14 -5.01
C TYR A 119 5.81 -0.72 -6.37
N ASN A 120 5.52 -2.03 -6.40
CA ASN A 120 4.88 -2.66 -7.54
C ASN A 120 3.36 -2.76 -7.25
N PRO A 121 2.50 -1.97 -7.92
CA PRO A 121 1.05 -2.03 -7.73
C PRO A 121 0.47 -3.44 -7.99
N ASP A 122 1.16 -4.25 -8.80
CA ASP A 122 0.69 -5.57 -9.24
C ASP A 122 1.10 -6.71 -8.27
N ASN A 123 1.90 -6.42 -7.25
CA ASN A 123 2.30 -7.40 -6.25
C ASN A 123 2.31 -6.79 -4.84
N PRO A 124 1.11 -6.69 -4.21
CA PRO A 124 0.94 -6.12 -2.88
C PRO A 124 1.29 -7.18 -1.83
N ALA A 125 2.51 -7.71 -1.85
CA ALA A 125 3.00 -8.46 -0.71
C ALA A 125 2.85 -7.53 0.51
N ALA A 126 2.00 -7.91 1.47
CA ALA A 126 1.70 -7.09 2.63
C ALA A 126 3.00 -6.77 3.36
N HIS A 127 3.54 -5.58 3.11
CA HIS A 127 4.67 -5.09 3.86
C HIS A 127 4.16 -4.85 5.27
N LYS A 128 4.96 -5.25 6.27
CA LYS A 128 4.59 -5.28 7.70
C LYS A 128 3.96 -3.97 8.22
N ASN A 129 4.15 -2.86 7.52
CA ASN A 129 3.79 -1.50 7.93
C ASN A 129 2.78 -0.79 7.01
N ASP A 130 2.43 -1.36 5.86
CA ASP A 130 1.47 -0.78 4.94
C ASP A 130 0.03 -1.00 5.45
N HIS A 131 -0.84 -0.01 5.33
CA HIS A 131 -2.21 -0.10 5.85
C HIS A 131 -3.20 0.78 5.10
N GLU A 132 -4.48 0.45 5.23
CA GLU A 132 -5.59 1.20 4.64
C GLU A 132 -5.67 2.61 5.23
N ALA A 133 -5.48 3.61 4.37
CA ALA A 133 -5.68 5.03 4.70
C ALA A 133 -7.17 5.41 4.60
N GLY A 134 -7.95 4.67 3.81
CA GLY A 134 -9.40 4.77 3.73
C GLY A 134 -9.96 4.08 2.50
N SER A 135 -11.28 4.12 2.36
CA SER A 135 -11.99 3.59 1.20
C SER A 135 -13.16 4.47 0.77
N ALA A 136 -13.57 4.35 -0.48
CA ALA A 136 -14.79 4.95 -1.02
C ALA A 136 -15.41 4.06 -2.10
N ASN A 137 -16.72 4.12 -2.26
CA ASN A 137 -17.39 3.47 -3.38
C ASN A 137 -17.35 4.41 -4.59
N TYR A 138 -17.03 3.85 -5.75
CA TYR A 138 -17.04 4.54 -7.04
C TYR A 138 -17.90 3.77 -8.03
N THR A 139 -18.79 4.47 -8.72
CA THR A 139 -19.65 3.88 -9.77
C THR A 139 -19.03 4.11 -11.13
N VAL A 140 -18.68 3.03 -11.83
CA VAL A 140 -18.25 3.07 -13.22
C VAL A 140 -19.41 2.67 -14.12
N THR A 141 -19.72 3.51 -15.11
CA THR A 141 -20.75 3.25 -16.12
C THR A 141 -20.08 2.91 -17.43
N LEU A 142 -20.21 1.72 -17.99
CA LEU A 142 -19.55 1.33 -19.25
C LEU A 142 -20.36 0.29 -20.02
N LYS A 143 -20.22 0.27 -21.35
CA LYS A 143 -20.84 -0.75 -22.21
C LYS A 143 -20.00 -2.02 -22.26
N GLU A 144 -20.62 -3.13 -22.65
CA GLU A 144 -19.92 -4.40 -22.92
C GLU A 144 -18.79 -4.19 -23.95
N GLY A 145 -17.58 -4.65 -23.64
CA GLY A 145 -16.38 -4.46 -24.46
C GLY A 145 -15.78 -3.04 -24.46
N GLU A 146 -16.42 -2.06 -23.81
CA GLU A 146 -15.84 -0.72 -23.61
C GLU A 146 -14.69 -0.80 -22.59
N THR A 147 -13.69 0.06 -22.75
CA THR A 147 -12.62 0.25 -21.77
C THR A 147 -12.75 1.62 -21.12
N LYS A 148 -12.65 1.67 -19.79
CA LYS A 148 -12.56 2.91 -19.01
C LYS A 148 -11.34 2.91 -18.12
N THR A 149 -10.79 4.09 -17.88
CA THR A 149 -9.69 4.28 -16.94
C THR A 149 -10.23 4.89 -15.66
N ILE A 150 -9.96 4.25 -14.53
CA ILE A 150 -10.21 4.78 -13.20
C ILE A 150 -8.88 5.36 -12.71
N SER A 151 -8.82 6.66 -12.51
CA SER A 151 -7.62 7.34 -12.01
C SER A 151 -7.87 7.99 -10.65
N THR A 152 -6.78 8.32 -9.97
CA THR A 152 -6.80 9.10 -8.74
C THR A 152 -7.49 10.46 -8.87
N ALA A 153 -7.58 11.03 -10.07
CA ALA A 153 -8.30 12.28 -10.33
C ALA A 153 -9.83 12.10 -10.33
N ASP A 154 -10.33 10.91 -10.66
CA ASP A 154 -11.77 10.64 -10.79
C ASP A 154 -12.45 10.40 -9.43
N VAL A 155 -11.67 9.98 -8.44
CA VAL A 155 -12.16 9.47 -7.14
C VAL A 155 -11.90 10.41 -5.97
N GLY A 156 -11.02 11.40 -6.13
CA GLY A 156 -10.64 12.35 -5.09
C GLY A 156 -9.56 11.85 -4.12
N GLN A 157 -9.14 12.73 -3.19
CA GLN A 157 -8.07 12.43 -2.21
C GLN A 157 -8.66 11.94 -0.87
N PRO A 158 -7.95 11.06 -0.14
CA PRO A 158 -8.36 10.65 1.19
C PRO A 158 -8.11 11.77 2.21
N GLY A 159 -8.98 12.78 2.24
CA GLY A 159 -8.96 13.87 3.23
C GLY A 159 -7.65 14.69 3.27
N GLY A 160 -7.57 15.65 4.21
CA GLY A 160 -6.47 16.63 4.25
C GLY A 160 -5.13 16.13 4.82
N ARG A 161 -5.06 14.89 5.32
CA ARG A 161 -3.87 14.32 6.01
C ARG A 161 -2.94 13.54 5.08
N TYR A 162 -3.44 13.13 3.93
CA TYR A 162 -2.71 12.36 2.93
C TYR A 162 -2.67 13.14 1.63
N TYR A 163 -1.68 12.87 0.81
CA TYR A 163 -1.64 13.29 -0.58
C TYR A 163 -1.33 12.08 -1.46
N ILE A 164 -1.88 12.07 -2.66
CA ILE A 164 -1.63 11.02 -3.63
C ILE A 164 -0.20 11.20 -4.14
N ASP A 165 0.55 10.11 -4.28
CA ASP A 165 1.88 10.15 -4.88
C ASP A 165 1.80 10.89 -6.23
N PRO A 166 2.65 11.90 -6.51
CA PRO A 166 2.61 12.64 -7.78
C PRO A 166 2.71 11.79 -9.05
N ASP A 167 3.17 10.54 -8.96
CA ASP A 167 3.08 9.59 -10.06
C ASP A 167 1.62 9.12 -10.23
N PRO A 168 0.94 9.49 -11.34
CA PRO A 168 -0.48 9.18 -11.51
C PRO A 168 -0.68 7.67 -11.58
N GLN A 169 -1.41 7.14 -10.61
CA GLN A 169 -1.90 5.77 -10.66
C GLN A 169 -3.26 5.70 -11.34
N SER A 170 -3.43 4.71 -12.20
CA SER A 170 -4.67 4.45 -12.89
C SER A 170 -4.82 2.97 -13.17
N VAL A 171 -6.05 2.48 -13.14
CA VAL A 171 -6.40 1.12 -13.54
C VAL A 171 -7.36 1.20 -14.71
N SER A 172 -7.05 0.50 -15.80
CA SER A 172 -7.92 0.40 -16.96
C SER A 172 -8.77 -0.87 -16.85
N VAL A 173 -10.09 -0.68 -16.93
CA VAL A 173 -11.10 -1.72 -16.73
C VAL A 173 -11.96 -1.89 -17.97
N THR A 174 -12.44 -3.11 -18.19
CA THR A 174 -13.40 -3.43 -19.26
C THR A 174 -14.53 -4.29 -18.73
N LEU A 175 -15.70 -4.23 -19.38
CA LEU A 175 -16.84 -5.06 -19.04
C LEU A 175 -16.91 -6.25 -19.99
N LYS A 176 -16.96 -7.45 -19.40
CA LYS A 176 -17.14 -8.70 -20.15
C LYS A 176 -18.10 -9.63 -19.43
N ASP A 177 -19.15 -10.06 -20.12
CA ASP A 177 -20.20 -10.93 -19.60
C ASP A 177 -20.79 -10.41 -18.27
N GLY A 178 -20.92 -9.08 -18.14
CA GLY A 178 -21.39 -8.41 -16.92
C GLY A 178 -20.39 -8.38 -15.76
N VAL A 179 -19.14 -8.81 -15.98
CA VAL A 179 -18.05 -8.80 -14.99
C VAL A 179 -17.03 -7.71 -15.37
N LEU A 180 -16.65 -6.88 -14.38
CA LEU A 180 -15.61 -5.89 -14.57
C LEU A 180 -14.24 -6.57 -14.47
N LEU A 181 -13.40 -6.42 -15.50
CA LEU A 181 -12.08 -7.04 -15.60
C LEU A 181 -10.99 -5.98 -15.69
N ASP A 182 -9.83 -6.28 -15.12
CA ASP A 182 -8.60 -5.53 -15.39
C ASP A 182 -8.16 -5.77 -16.85
N THR A 183 -7.84 -4.70 -17.58
CA THR A 183 -7.45 -4.83 -18.99
C THR A 183 -6.07 -5.47 -19.18
N GLU A 184 -5.16 -5.36 -18.22
CA GLU A 184 -3.82 -5.94 -18.29
C GLU A 184 -3.81 -7.38 -17.78
N THR A 185 -4.37 -7.64 -16.60
CA THR A 185 -4.32 -8.97 -15.96
C THR A 185 -5.47 -9.89 -16.38
N GLN A 186 -6.57 -9.33 -16.92
CA GLN A 186 -7.81 -10.04 -17.25
C GLN A 186 -8.48 -10.69 -16.03
N GLU A 187 -8.12 -10.29 -14.81
CA GLU A 187 -8.74 -10.76 -13.57
C GLU A 187 -9.97 -9.91 -13.19
N PRO A 188 -10.98 -10.49 -12.51
CA PRO A 188 -12.11 -9.74 -11.99
C PRO A 188 -11.69 -8.67 -10.98
N ILE A 189 -12.18 -7.45 -11.16
CA ILE A 189 -11.95 -6.33 -10.25
C ILE A 189 -13.17 -6.14 -9.34
N ALA A 190 -12.93 -6.22 -8.03
CA ALA A 190 -13.88 -5.77 -7.00
C ALA A 190 -13.36 -4.52 -6.26
N ASP A 191 -12.04 -4.44 -6.08
CA ASP A 191 -11.33 -3.31 -5.48
C ASP A 191 -10.24 -2.75 -6.40
N VAL A 192 -10.05 -1.44 -6.35
CA VAL A 192 -8.94 -0.72 -6.99
C VAL A 192 -8.13 -0.03 -5.90
N ARG A 193 -6.80 -0.19 -5.95
CA ARG A 193 -5.90 0.34 -4.91
C ARG A 193 -5.06 1.50 -5.45
N PHE A 194 -5.03 2.57 -4.67
CA PHE A 194 -4.15 3.70 -4.89
C PHE A 194 -3.24 3.95 -3.69
N THR A 195 -1.97 4.21 -3.95
CA THR A 195 -0.97 4.57 -2.95
C THR A 195 -1.08 6.04 -2.58
N VAL A 196 -1.01 6.31 -1.28
CA VAL A 196 -0.93 7.67 -0.75
C VAL A 196 0.28 7.85 0.16
N LYS A 197 0.76 9.09 0.18
CA LYS A 197 1.82 9.55 1.07
C LYS A 197 1.23 10.43 2.16
N VAL A 198 1.81 10.32 3.34
CA VAL A 198 1.43 11.14 4.49
C VAL A 198 1.94 12.56 4.30
N ARG A 199 1.06 13.56 4.46
CA ARG A 199 1.44 14.97 4.32
C ARG A 199 2.27 15.41 5.53
N ARG A 200 3.50 15.88 5.30
CA ARG A 200 4.19 16.78 6.24
C ARG A 200 3.77 18.20 5.88
N ASP A 201 2.95 18.82 6.71
CA ASP A 201 2.66 20.25 6.57
C ASP A 201 3.56 21.05 7.51
N ALA A 202 3.80 22.32 7.21
CA ALA A 202 4.55 23.22 8.08
C ALA A 202 3.91 23.34 9.48
N ASP A 203 2.57 23.20 9.54
CA ASP A 203 1.80 23.17 10.78
C ASP A 203 1.86 21.81 11.50
N TYR A 204 2.33 20.76 10.81
CA TYR A 204 2.36 19.38 11.29
C TYR A 204 3.68 18.68 10.97
N LEU A 205 4.75 19.16 11.62
CA LEU A 205 6.13 18.76 11.32
C LEU A 205 6.41 17.27 11.45
N LEU A 206 5.63 16.56 12.27
CA LEU A 206 5.83 15.14 12.51
C LEU A 206 5.31 14.28 11.35
N GLY A 207 4.40 14.77 10.50
CA GLY A 207 3.66 13.93 9.55
C GLY A 207 2.83 12.86 10.26
N GLY A 208 1.76 12.37 9.65
CA GLY A 208 0.87 11.37 10.26
C GLY A 208 -0.18 12.01 11.14
N ASP A 209 -0.99 11.21 11.83
CA ASP A 209 -2.06 11.70 12.69
C ASP A 209 -1.99 11.22 14.14
N GLY A 210 -0.98 10.40 14.44
CA GLY A 210 -0.67 9.92 15.79
C GLY A 210 -1.49 8.73 16.21
N SER A 211 -2.38 8.22 15.33
CA SER A 211 -3.02 6.93 15.51
C SER A 211 -2.01 5.79 15.35
N SER A 212 -2.37 4.61 15.83
CA SER A 212 -1.57 3.39 15.65
C SER A 212 -1.37 3.01 14.18
N LEU A 213 -2.36 3.35 13.34
CA LEU A 213 -2.28 3.19 11.89
C LEU A 213 -1.31 4.24 11.31
N HIS A 214 -1.48 5.51 11.66
CA HIS A 214 -0.73 6.61 11.07
C HIS A 214 0.13 7.36 12.11
N PRO A 215 1.21 6.74 12.60
CA PRO A 215 2.04 7.33 13.64
C PRO A 215 2.73 8.60 13.15
N PHE A 216 3.13 9.42 14.11
CA PHE A 216 4.00 10.56 13.90
C PHE A 216 5.40 10.15 13.49
N MET A 217 5.88 10.65 12.35
CA MET A 217 7.21 10.34 11.83
C MET A 217 8.27 11.26 12.44
N VAL A 218 9.24 10.66 13.11
CA VAL A 218 10.30 11.38 13.82
C VAL A 218 11.62 11.17 13.11
N SER A 219 12.18 12.26 12.59
CA SER A 219 13.38 12.26 11.76
C SER A 219 14.46 13.20 12.29
N ASN A 220 14.23 13.97 13.34
CA ASN A 220 15.26 14.85 13.91
C ASN A 220 14.98 15.18 15.37
N ARG A 221 15.95 15.85 16.01
CA ARG A 221 15.88 16.29 17.41
C ARG A 221 14.62 17.10 17.72
N SER A 222 14.28 18.06 16.86
CA SER A 222 13.14 18.97 17.09
C SER A 222 11.83 18.19 17.10
N GLU A 223 11.66 17.31 16.13
CA GLU A 223 10.51 16.40 16.06
C GLU A 223 10.45 15.45 17.27
N LEU A 224 11.59 14.89 17.70
CA LEU A 224 11.64 14.03 18.88
C LEU A 224 11.19 14.76 20.15
N SER A 225 11.58 16.04 20.31
CA SER A 225 11.14 16.84 21.47
C SER A 225 9.63 17.15 21.46
N ARG A 226 8.99 17.19 20.28
CA ARG A 226 7.54 17.44 20.15
C ARG A 226 6.67 16.25 20.55
N ILE A 227 7.25 15.11 20.92
CA ILE A 227 6.50 14.02 21.56
C ILE A 227 5.75 14.53 22.80
N GLU A 228 6.32 15.51 23.50
CA GLU A 228 5.71 16.12 24.69
C GLU A 228 4.36 16.81 24.38
N ASP A 229 4.14 17.25 23.14
CA ASP A 229 2.87 17.86 22.71
C ASP A 229 1.77 16.81 22.46
N HIS A 230 2.14 15.53 22.35
CA HIS A 230 1.24 14.44 21.94
C HIS A 230 1.49 13.13 22.71
N MET A 231 1.64 13.19 24.04
CA MET A 231 2.11 12.09 24.91
C MET A 231 1.31 10.76 24.88
N SER A 232 0.13 10.73 24.28
CA SER A 232 -0.71 9.52 24.12
C SER A 232 -0.75 8.97 22.69
N SER A 233 -0.01 9.59 21.77
CA SER A 233 -0.01 9.23 20.34
C SER A 233 1.07 8.19 20.02
N HIS A 234 1.03 7.67 18.79
CA HIS A 234 2.04 6.76 18.26
C HIS A 234 3.07 7.53 17.44
N PHE A 235 4.34 7.17 17.61
CA PHE A 235 5.49 7.79 16.98
C PHE A 235 6.39 6.71 16.40
N ARG A 236 7.01 7.01 15.27
CA ARG A 236 7.88 6.11 14.54
C ARG A 236 9.13 6.87 14.12
N LEU A 237 10.30 6.37 14.51
CA LEU A 237 11.55 6.90 13.97
C LEU A 237 11.68 6.45 12.51
N VAL A 238 12.06 7.38 11.65
CA VAL A 238 12.30 7.13 10.22
C VAL A 238 13.75 7.38 9.82
N LYS A 239 14.60 7.68 10.82
CA LYS A 239 16.02 8.00 10.66
C LYS A 239 16.71 7.94 12.03
N ASP A 240 18.02 7.69 12.02
CA ASP A 240 18.88 7.92 13.18
C ASP A 240 18.87 9.40 13.63
N ILE A 241 18.80 9.62 14.94
CA ILE A 241 18.71 10.97 15.51
C ILE A 241 19.97 11.26 16.33
N ASP A 242 20.69 12.32 15.98
CA ASP A 242 21.79 12.82 16.80
C ASP A 242 21.29 13.92 17.76
N LEU A 243 21.50 13.68 19.06
CA LEU A 243 21.18 14.61 20.15
C LEU A 243 22.41 15.38 20.66
N SER A 244 23.49 15.43 19.88
CA SER A 244 24.62 16.31 20.16
C SER A 244 24.24 17.80 20.14
N GLY A 245 25.11 18.64 20.68
CA GLY A 245 25.01 20.10 20.61
C GLY A 245 24.18 20.79 21.72
N SER A 246 23.31 20.07 22.42
CA SER A 246 22.61 20.62 23.61
C SER A 246 22.06 19.52 24.52
N ASN A 247 21.82 19.87 25.78
CA ASN A 247 21.27 18.94 26.75
C ASN A 247 19.88 18.46 26.32
N TRP A 248 19.65 17.17 26.44
CA TRP A 248 18.32 16.57 26.31
C TRP A 248 17.55 16.80 27.61
N MET A 249 16.35 17.34 27.48
CA MET A 249 15.37 17.35 28.55
C MET A 249 14.49 16.12 28.36
N PRO A 250 14.38 15.22 29.36
CA PRO A 250 13.53 14.04 29.25
C PRO A 250 12.11 14.44 28.85
N ILE A 251 11.50 13.70 27.93
CA ILE A 251 10.11 13.95 27.53
C ILE A 251 9.24 13.87 28.77
N HIS A 252 8.45 14.94 28.98
CA HIS A 252 7.62 15.18 30.15
C HIS A 252 8.43 15.37 31.44
N THR A 253 8.98 16.57 31.66
CA THR A 253 9.52 16.95 32.97
C THR A 253 8.48 17.67 33.83
N THR A 254 7.93 17.01 34.85
CA THR A 254 7.60 17.72 36.11
C THR A 254 7.96 16.85 37.30
N VAL A 255 9.09 17.15 37.93
CA VAL A 255 9.43 16.68 39.27
C VAL A 255 9.51 17.89 40.18
N SER A 256 8.36 18.52 40.43
CA SER A 256 8.12 18.96 41.79
C SER A 256 7.36 17.83 42.48
N THR A 257 7.80 17.45 43.67
CA THR A 257 7.34 16.28 44.44
C THR A 257 5.88 16.39 44.95
N GLY A 258 5.03 17.19 44.29
CA GLY A 258 3.65 17.46 44.68
C GLY A 258 2.61 17.42 43.54
N GLY A 259 3.01 17.11 42.30
CA GLY A 259 2.09 16.98 41.15
C GLY A 259 1.93 15.53 40.68
N VAL A 260 0.72 15.15 40.25
CA VAL A 260 0.46 13.85 39.62
C VAL A 260 0.95 13.94 38.16
N SER A 261 2.05 13.26 37.84
CA SER A 261 2.56 13.17 36.46
C SER A 261 1.57 12.40 35.58
N THR A 262 1.25 12.93 34.40
CA THR A 262 0.41 12.24 33.39
C THR A 262 1.19 11.21 32.60
N GLY A 263 2.53 11.26 32.61
CA GLY A 263 3.46 10.30 31.98
C GLY A 263 3.27 10.14 30.47
N PHE A 264 4.19 9.43 29.81
CA PHE A 264 4.03 9.00 28.42
C PHE A 264 3.17 7.73 28.37
N SER A 265 2.08 7.74 27.59
CA SER A 265 1.17 6.59 27.44
C SER A 265 0.99 6.14 25.99
N GLY A 266 1.68 6.79 25.06
CA GLY A 266 1.67 6.46 23.63
C GLY A 266 2.63 5.32 23.25
N GLU A 267 3.06 5.33 21.99
CA GLU A 267 4.08 4.40 21.49
C GLU A 267 5.25 5.15 20.85
N ILE A 268 6.49 4.80 21.19
CA ILE A 268 7.70 5.18 20.45
C ILE A 268 8.26 3.90 19.83
N ASP A 269 8.09 3.73 18.53
CA ASP A 269 8.73 2.66 17.74
C ASP A 269 10.00 3.20 17.08
N GLY A 270 11.15 2.71 17.53
CA GLY A 270 12.43 3.09 16.97
C GLY A 270 12.71 2.49 15.59
N GLN A 271 11.98 1.46 15.16
CA GLN A 271 12.26 0.71 13.92
C GLN A 271 13.75 0.35 13.74
N ASP A 272 14.41 -0.05 14.82
CA ASP A 272 15.84 -0.36 14.90
C ASP A 272 16.79 0.83 14.63
N HIS A 273 16.27 2.05 14.51
CA HIS A 273 17.07 3.27 14.44
C HIS A 273 17.75 3.59 15.76
N THR A 274 18.79 4.43 15.64
CA THR A 274 19.64 4.83 16.75
C THR A 274 19.45 6.30 17.12
N ILE A 275 19.24 6.56 18.41
CA ILE A 275 19.42 7.88 19.03
C ILE A 275 20.86 7.96 19.58
N LYS A 276 21.62 8.97 19.17
CA LYS A 276 23.05 9.12 19.46
C LYS A 276 23.30 10.32 20.37
N ASN A 277 24.34 10.23 21.20
CA ASN A 277 24.91 11.37 21.94
C ASN A 277 23.92 12.09 22.85
N MET A 278 22.97 11.35 23.45
CA MET A 278 22.00 11.93 24.36
C MET A 278 22.71 12.41 25.63
N ASN A 279 22.59 13.69 25.97
CA ASN A 279 23.20 14.26 27.17
C ASN A 279 22.14 14.85 28.11
N VAL A 280 21.78 14.13 29.17
CA VAL A 280 20.85 14.60 30.22
C VAL A 280 21.64 15.10 31.41
N MET A 281 21.46 16.37 31.79
CA MET A 281 22.09 16.98 32.97
C MET A 281 21.05 17.73 33.80
N LEU A 282 20.45 17.03 34.76
CA LEU A 282 19.44 17.58 35.66
C LEU A 282 20.04 17.95 37.02
N ASP A 283 19.36 18.83 37.75
CA ASP A 283 19.79 19.20 39.10
C ASP A 283 19.58 18.05 40.11
N SER A 284 20.27 18.13 41.25
CA SER A 284 20.19 17.11 42.32
C SER A 284 18.80 16.95 42.97
N ARG A 285 17.86 17.88 42.72
CA ARG A 285 16.49 17.83 43.23
C ARG A 285 15.52 17.20 42.22
N THR A 286 15.98 16.98 41.00
CA THR A 286 15.21 16.45 39.88
C THR A 286 15.38 14.93 39.82
N ALA A 287 14.27 14.22 39.76
CA ALA A 287 14.22 12.77 39.55
C ALA A 287 13.51 12.42 38.23
N GLY A 288 13.59 11.16 37.79
CA GLY A 288 12.93 10.74 36.55
C GLY A 288 13.70 11.18 35.32
N ALA A 289 14.88 10.61 35.11
CA ALA A 289 15.76 10.94 34.00
C ALA A 289 15.83 9.82 32.96
N GLY A 290 16.08 10.20 31.71
CA GLY A 290 16.21 9.33 30.54
C GLY A 290 15.75 10.01 29.25
N LEU A 291 15.48 9.22 28.20
CA LEU A 291 14.77 9.71 27.02
C LEU A 291 13.39 10.26 27.40
N VAL A 292 12.65 9.51 28.23
CA VAL A 292 11.39 9.92 28.86
C VAL A 292 11.54 9.93 30.38
N ALA A 293 10.85 10.82 31.09
CA ALA A 293 10.90 10.81 32.55
C ALA A 293 10.12 9.61 33.14
N TYR A 294 8.93 9.35 32.60
CA TYR A 294 8.03 8.29 33.04
C TYR A 294 7.26 7.68 31.86
N ASN A 295 7.52 6.41 31.54
CA ASN A 295 6.68 5.60 30.67
C ASN A 295 5.48 5.04 31.47
N ARG A 296 4.33 5.72 31.38
CA ARG A 296 3.10 5.40 32.12
C ARG A 296 2.14 4.60 31.26
N GLY A 297 2.38 3.29 31.18
CA GLY A 297 1.54 2.38 30.39
C GLY A 297 1.73 2.49 28.88
N GLY A 298 2.66 3.33 28.40
CA GLY A 298 3.05 3.40 27.00
C GLY A 298 4.00 2.28 26.57
N THR A 299 4.36 2.29 25.30
CA THR A 299 5.29 1.33 24.69
C THR A 299 6.50 2.06 24.12
N ILE A 300 7.71 1.61 24.46
CA ILE A 300 8.95 2.08 23.83
C ILE A 300 9.67 0.85 23.31
N LYS A 301 9.83 0.74 21.98
CA LYS A 301 10.34 -0.50 21.37
C LYS A 301 11.31 -0.28 20.22
N ASN A 302 12.11 -1.32 19.93
CA ASN A 302 12.99 -1.41 18.77
C ASN A 302 13.92 -0.21 18.63
N LEU A 303 14.57 0.21 19.72
CA LEU A 303 15.29 1.48 19.79
C LEU A 303 16.69 1.29 20.37
N LYS A 304 17.68 1.94 19.75
CA LYS A 304 19.07 1.94 20.25
C LYS A 304 19.45 3.32 20.75
N LEU A 305 19.98 3.42 21.97
CA LEU A 305 20.63 4.64 22.46
C LEU A 305 22.14 4.39 22.57
N THR A 306 22.95 5.23 21.93
CA THR A 306 24.41 5.08 21.94
C THR A 306 25.08 6.35 22.43
N ASN A 307 26.19 6.19 23.15
CA ASN A 307 26.92 7.28 23.78
C ASN A 307 25.99 8.20 24.61
N ALA A 308 25.14 7.59 25.44
CA ALA A 308 24.23 8.33 26.30
C ALA A 308 24.91 8.71 27.62
N TYR A 309 24.77 9.96 28.05
CA TYR A 309 25.15 10.42 29.39
C TYR A 309 23.90 10.87 30.14
N VAL A 310 23.67 10.34 31.33
CA VAL A 310 22.49 10.66 32.14
C VAL A 310 22.88 11.00 33.57
N GLN A 311 22.75 12.27 33.92
CA GLN A 311 22.92 12.80 35.26
C GLN A 311 21.61 13.36 35.82
N ALA A 312 21.24 12.92 37.02
CA ALA A 312 20.13 13.50 37.79
C ALA A 312 20.26 13.20 39.29
N GLY A 313 19.30 13.66 40.09
CA GLY A 313 19.24 13.39 41.52
C GLY A 313 19.07 11.90 41.82
N ALA A 314 17.95 11.32 41.42
CA ALA A 314 17.61 9.90 41.62
C ALA A 314 16.57 9.44 40.58
N ILE A 315 16.24 8.13 40.54
CA ILE A 315 15.26 7.56 39.59
C ILE A 315 15.74 7.80 38.14
N ILE A 316 16.78 7.07 37.77
CA ILE A 316 17.56 7.29 36.55
C ILE A 316 17.54 6.04 35.69
N GLY A 317 17.12 6.19 34.44
CA GLY A 317 17.36 5.21 33.40
C GLY A 317 17.74 5.89 32.09
N THR A 318 18.33 5.15 31.17
CA THR A 318 18.67 5.73 29.87
C THR A 318 17.43 5.85 28.99
N ILE A 319 16.52 4.88 29.03
CA ILE A 319 15.25 4.96 28.30
C ILE A 319 14.22 5.71 29.12
N ALA A 320 13.99 5.31 30.37
CA ALA A 320 12.99 5.93 31.22
C ALA A 320 13.42 6.00 32.68
N GLY A 321 13.09 7.09 33.37
CA GLY A 321 13.27 7.14 34.82
C GLY A 321 12.40 6.10 35.54
N GLN A 322 11.13 6.04 35.17
CA GLN A 322 10.16 5.04 35.64
C GLN A 322 9.45 4.37 34.47
N ASN A 323 9.10 3.10 34.64
CA ASN A 323 8.29 2.34 33.68
C ASN A 323 7.15 1.61 34.38
N THR A 324 5.92 1.83 33.93
CA THR A 324 4.74 0.99 34.22
C THR A 324 4.10 0.43 32.95
N GLY A 325 4.70 0.70 31.78
CA GLY A 325 4.29 0.17 30.48
C GLY A 325 5.23 -0.92 29.97
N LEU A 326 5.40 -0.96 28.65
CA LEU A 326 6.27 -1.91 27.94
C LEU A 326 7.52 -1.22 27.42
N ILE A 327 8.70 -1.79 27.71
CA ILE A 327 9.95 -1.47 27.02
C ILE A 327 10.47 -2.76 26.38
N GLU A 328 10.65 -2.79 25.06
CA GLU A 328 10.92 -4.02 24.32
C GLU A 328 12.00 -3.84 23.25
N ASN A 329 12.93 -4.80 23.16
CA ASN A 329 13.94 -4.84 22.10
C ASN A 329 14.75 -3.54 22.00
N CYS A 330 15.12 -2.98 23.15
CA CYS A 330 15.92 -1.76 23.22
C CYS A 330 17.32 -2.03 23.75
N SER A 331 18.33 -1.37 23.19
CA SER A 331 19.71 -1.48 23.65
C SER A 331 20.28 -0.10 23.99
N VAL A 332 20.99 0.01 25.12
CA VAL A 332 21.62 1.26 25.53
C VAL A 332 23.11 1.08 25.77
N ASP A 333 23.91 2.04 25.30
CA ASP A 333 25.29 2.28 25.69
C ASP A 333 25.33 3.61 26.46
N THR A 334 25.62 3.55 27.77
CA THR A 334 25.29 4.61 28.72
C THR A 334 26.34 4.88 29.80
N TYR A 335 26.40 6.13 30.25
CA TYR A 335 27.08 6.53 31.48
C TYR A 335 26.08 7.24 32.40
N ILE A 336 25.84 6.67 33.57
CA ILE A 336 24.86 7.17 34.53
C ILE A 336 25.56 7.76 35.76
N PHE A 337 25.19 8.99 36.15
CA PHE A 337 25.72 9.67 37.33
C PHE A 337 24.60 10.17 38.26
N ALA A 338 24.42 9.49 39.39
CA ALA A 338 23.44 9.90 40.41
C ALA A 338 24.03 10.91 41.40
N THR A 339 23.31 12.01 41.62
CA THR A 339 23.79 13.17 42.41
C THR A 339 23.05 13.41 43.72
N SER A 340 22.03 12.60 44.03
CA SER A 340 21.23 12.73 45.25
C SER A 340 20.50 11.42 45.56
N ILE A 341 19.55 11.46 46.49
CA ILE A 341 18.64 10.35 46.83
C ILE A 341 17.18 10.82 46.70
N ALA A 342 16.27 9.89 46.43
CA ALA A 342 14.83 10.12 46.51
C ALA A 342 14.22 9.32 47.67
N ASN A 343 13.13 9.85 48.23
CA ASN A 343 12.26 9.09 49.10
C ASN A 343 11.03 8.63 48.29
N THR A 344 10.88 7.32 48.13
CA THR A 344 9.80 6.71 47.35
C THR A 344 9.05 5.69 48.20
N ASN A 345 7.94 5.16 47.69
CA ASN A 345 7.23 4.05 48.33
C ASN A 345 8.06 2.74 48.35
N PHE A 346 9.20 2.69 47.64
CA PHE A 346 10.14 1.57 47.63
C PHE A 346 11.35 1.80 48.55
N GLY A 347 11.33 2.89 49.33
CA GLY A 347 12.39 3.26 50.27
C GLY A 347 13.15 4.52 49.86
N GLN A 348 14.20 4.82 50.62
CA GLN A 348 15.04 5.99 50.46
C GLN A 348 16.39 5.59 49.84
N GLY A 349 16.75 6.24 48.73
CA GLY A 349 18.04 6.01 48.08
C GLY A 349 18.09 6.46 46.63
N VAL A 350 19.18 6.10 45.96
CA VAL A 350 19.27 6.13 44.50
C VAL A 350 18.46 4.97 43.92
N PHE A 351 17.82 5.19 42.79
CA PHE A 351 17.16 4.16 41.99
C PHE A 351 17.67 4.33 40.56
N ALA A 352 18.69 3.56 40.17
CA ALA A 352 19.34 3.77 38.88
C ALA A 352 19.60 2.44 38.18
N GLY A 353 19.20 2.35 36.92
CA GLY A 353 19.58 1.21 36.09
C GLY A 353 19.78 1.62 34.65
N GLY A 354 20.47 0.79 33.87
CA GLY A 354 20.82 1.11 32.49
C GLY A 354 19.59 1.44 31.64
N ILE A 355 18.54 0.61 31.71
CA ILE A 355 17.28 0.85 30.97
C ILE A 355 16.34 1.77 31.76
N VAL A 356 16.05 1.41 33.03
CA VAL A 356 15.17 2.20 33.90
C VAL A 356 15.66 2.35 35.34
N GLY A 357 15.22 3.42 36.01
CA GLY A 357 15.43 3.57 37.45
C GLY A 357 14.51 2.66 38.27
N ILE A 358 13.20 2.73 38.01
CA ILE A 358 12.17 1.91 38.65
C ILE A 358 11.30 1.24 37.59
N ASN A 359 11.21 -0.09 37.63
CA ASN A 359 10.32 -0.88 36.78
C ASN A 359 9.14 -1.43 37.58
N GLY A 360 7.91 -1.05 37.22
CA GLY A 360 6.67 -1.72 37.60
C GLY A 360 5.89 -2.28 36.40
N GLY A 361 6.45 -2.19 35.19
CA GLY A 361 5.86 -2.70 33.96
C GLY A 361 6.60 -3.95 33.45
N THR A 362 6.67 -4.09 32.12
CA THR A 362 7.42 -5.16 31.45
C THR A 362 8.62 -4.59 30.70
N ILE A 363 9.78 -5.19 30.91
CA ILE A 363 10.98 -5.00 30.09
C ILE A 363 11.30 -6.34 29.45
N ARG A 364 11.46 -6.39 28.13
CA ARG A 364 11.83 -7.65 27.45
C ARG A 364 12.82 -7.45 26.31
N GLY A 365 13.74 -8.39 26.15
CA GLY A 365 14.73 -8.35 25.06
C GLY A 365 15.60 -7.08 25.07
N CYS A 366 15.81 -6.47 26.24
CA CYS A 366 16.59 -5.24 26.36
C CYS A 366 17.99 -5.51 26.90
N THR A 367 18.96 -4.72 26.46
CA THR A 367 20.36 -4.80 26.92
C THR A 367 20.88 -3.44 27.34
N ALA A 368 21.69 -3.40 28.39
CA ALA A 368 22.43 -2.22 28.79
C ALA A 368 23.91 -2.54 28.86
N ASP A 369 24.72 -1.68 28.26
CA ASP A 369 26.17 -1.65 28.38
C ASP A 369 26.57 -0.26 28.90
N GLY A 370 27.61 -0.21 29.72
CA GLY A 370 28.08 1.05 30.28
C GLY A 370 28.36 1.07 31.78
N GLU A 371 28.57 2.27 32.29
CA GLU A 371 28.97 2.50 33.69
C GLU A 371 27.90 3.27 34.46
N LEU A 372 27.67 2.84 35.71
CA LEU A 372 26.78 3.52 36.64
C LEU A 372 27.55 3.92 37.88
N TYR A 373 27.51 5.21 38.18
CA TYR A 373 28.16 5.78 39.35
C TYR A 373 27.12 6.43 40.29
N ALA A 374 27.02 5.90 41.51
CA ALA A 374 26.15 6.39 42.57
C ALA A 374 26.92 6.51 43.89
N ASN A 375 27.10 7.73 44.39
CA ASN A 375 27.80 8.02 45.65
C ASN A 375 26.94 7.86 46.91
N TYR A 376 25.77 7.25 46.78
CA TYR A 376 24.76 7.18 47.83
C TYR A 376 24.23 5.76 47.96
N SER A 377 23.75 5.40 49.15
CA SER A 377 23.02 4.15 49.33
C SER A 377 21.77 4.12 48.44
N GLY A 378 21.56 3.03 47.73
CA GLY A 378 20.44 2.89 46.81
C GLY A 378 20.40 1.55 46.09
N TYR A 379 19.42 1.44 45.21
CA TYR A 379 19.21 0.29 44.34
C TYR A 379 19.79 0.60 42.96
N THR A 380 20.79 -0.19 42.58
CA THR A 380 21.44 -0.10 41.27
C THR A 380 21.40 -1.46 40.59
N GLY A 381 21.31 -1.48 39.26
CA GLY A 381 21.34 -2.72 38.49
C GLY A 381 21.48 -2.45 37.00
N ASP A 382 21.96 -3.44 36.25
CA ASP A 382 22.28 -3.27 34.83
C ASP A 382 21.06 -2.84 34.01
N ILE A 383 19.90 -3.49 34.24
CA ILE A 383 18.65 -3.16 33.54
C ILE A 383 17.78 -2.19 34.34
N ALA A 384 17.54 -2.50 35.61
CA ALA A 384 16.68 -1.72 36.49
C ALA A 384 17.31 -1.52 37.86
N GLY A 385 17.19 -0.30 38.41
CA GLY A 385 17.59 -0.04 39.80
C GLY A 385 16.68 -0.78 40.78
N CYS A 386 15.37 -0.56 40.70
CA CYS A 386 14.36 -1.30 41.46
C CYS A 386 13.36 -1.95 40.50
N ASN A 387 13.15 -3.26 40.64
CA ASN A 387 12.18 -4.01 39.86
C ASN A 387 11.05 -4.56 40.74
N VAL A 388 9.82 -4.16 40.43
CA VAL A 388 8.57 -4.72 40.98
C VAL A 388 7.65 -5.27 39.88
N GLY A 389 8.11 -5.25 38.63
CA GLY A 389 7.44 -5.82 37.46
C GLY A 389 8.21 -7.00 36.85
N THR A 390 8.10 -7.15 35.53
CA THR A 390 8.68 -8.26 34.77
C THR A 390 9.90 -7.80 33.98
N ILE A 391 10.97 -8.60 34.01
CA ILE A 391 12.15 -8.46 33.14
C ILE A 391 12.43 -9.85 32.55
N VAL A 392 12.39 -10.01 31.21
CA VAL A 392 12.55 -11.29 30.51
C VAL A 392 13.38 -11.24 29.24
#